data_AF-X1EHS7-F1
#
_entry.id   AF-X1EHS7-F1
#
_cell.length_a   1.000
_cell.length_b   1.000
_cell.length_c   1.000
_cell.angle_alpha   90.00
_cell.angle_beta   90.00
_cell.angle_gamma   90.00
#
_symmetry.space_group_name_H-M   'P 1'
#
loop_
_entity.id
_entity.type
_entity.pdbx_description
1 polymer ?
#
loop_
_entity_poly.entity_id
_entity_poly.type
_entity_poly.pdbx_seq_one_letter_code
_entity_poly.pdbx_strand_id
1 'polypeptide(L)'
;MSGFNNPAVIFVTGISTCVAMGVSGLWGTYLTERSERISSLRELEKATISDLSNTKIESAHKFAMIVVTVVDVVASSITAFFLLLPFLFTRFFNIRICYYISFALSFVTLFLLGIFLGRISKENIIISGAKMVVAGIVSVLISVLLIRNF
;
A
#
# COMPACT_ATOMS: atom_id res chain seq x y z
N MET A 1 -21.33 -0.32 22.93
CA MET A 1 -19.93 0.09 22.67
C MET A 1 -18.93 -0.71 23.54
N SER A 2 -18.77 -2.02 23.32
CA SER A 2 -17.91 -2.89 24.16
C SER A 2 -16.85 -3.71 23.39
N GLY A 3 -16.68 -3.49 22.08
CA GLY A 3 -15.69 -4.23 21.26
C GLY A 3 -14.32 -3.55 21.10
N PHE A 4 -14.23 -2.22 21.26
CA PHE A 4 -13.03 -1.42 20.95
C PHE A 4 -11.87 -1.55 21.96
N ASN A 5 -12.06 -2.28 23.06
CA ASN A 5 -11.03 -2.47 24.08
C ASN A 5 -10.38 -3.85 24.04
N ASN A 6 -10.73 -4.69 23.06
CA ASN A 6 -10.11 -6.01 22.92
C ASN A 6 -8.98 -5.94 21.88
N PRO A 7 -7.70 -6.01 22.29
CA PRO A 7 -6.56 -6.04 21.36
C PRO A 7 -6.70 -7.14 20.30
N ALA A 8 -7.34 -8.27 20.65
CA ALA A 8 -7.53 -9.37 19.72
C ALA A 8 -8.41 -8.99 18.51
N VAL A 9 -9.43 -8.15 18.71
CA VAL A 9 -10.29 -7.68 17.61
C VAL A 9 -9.48 -6.81 16.65
N ILE A 10 -8.68 -5.88 17.19
CA ILE A 10 -7.82 -5.01 16.38
C ILE A 10 -6.80 -5.83 15.59
N PHE A 11 -6.19 -6.82 16.24
CA PHE A 11 -5.19 -7.67 15.62
C PHE A 11 -5.80 -8.54 14.52
N VAL A 12 -6.95 -9.19 14.79
CA VAL A 12 -7.66 -10.01 13.79
C VAL A 12 -8.13 -9.16 12.62
N THR A 13 -8.78 -8.01 12.88
CA THR A 13 -9.20 -7.08 11.81
C THR A 13 -8.01 -6.59 11.00
N GLY A 14 -6.90 -6.23 11.67
CA GLY A 14 -5.66 -5.81 11.01
C GLY A 14 -5.12 -6.89 10.08
N ILE A 15 -4.98 -8.13 10.57
CA ILE A 15 -4.52 -9.26 9.74
C ILE A 15 -5.50 -9.56 8.61
N SER A 16 -6.81 -9.53 8.85
CA SER A 16 -7.83 -9.69 7.80
C SER A 16 -7.68 -8.62 6.72
N THR A 17 -7.44 -7.36 7.09
CA THR A 17 -7.15 -6.28 6.14
C THR A 17 -5.84 -6.52 5.39
N CYS A 18 -4.78 -6.99 6.05
CA CYS A 18 -3.52 -7.34 5.38
C CYS A 18 -3.74 -8.41 4.31
N VAL A 19 -4.49 -9.47 4.62
CA VAL A 19 -4.80 -10.54 3.66
C VAL A 19 -5.65 -10.02 2.51
N ALA A 20 -6.69 -9.23 2.81
CA ALA A 20 -7.54 -8.63 1.78
C ALA A 20 -6.76 -7.68 0.85
N MET A 21 -5.93 -6.80 1.42
CA MET A 21 -5.05 -5.91 0.66
C MET A 21 -3.97 -6.69 -0.10
N GLY A 22 -3.44 -7.78 0.46
CA GLY A 22 -2.48 -8.64 -0.23
C GLY A 22 -3.06 -9.26 -1.49
N VAL A 23 -4.25 -9.88 -1.40
CA VAL A 23 -4.93 -10.47 -2.56
C VAL A 23 -5.36 -9.40 -3.56
N SER A 24 -5.95 -8.30 -3.09
CA SER A 24 -6.40 -7.20 -3.95
C SER A 24 -5.25 -6.46 -4.61
N GLY A 25 -4.13 -6.26 -3.89
CA GLY A 25 -2.92 -5.61 -4.37
C GLY A 25 -2.19 -6.48 -5.38
N LEU A 26 -2.05 -7.79 -5.10
CA LEU A 26 -1.50 -8.76 -6.06
C LEU A 26 -2.23 -8.67 -7.39
N TRP A 27 -3.57 -8.77 -7.38
CA TRP A 27 -4.34 -8.77 -8.62
C TRP A 27 -4.37 -7.40 -9.29
N GLY A 28 -4.52 -6.33 -8.50
CA GLY A 28 -4.58 -4.95 -8.99
C GLY A 28 -3.27 -4.53 -9.65
N THR A 29 -2.14 -4.70 -8.96
CA THR A 29 -0.81 -4.35 -9.47
C THR A 29 -0.45 -5.23 -10.66
N TYR A 30 -0.72 -6.55 -10.60
CA TYR A 30 -0.47 -7.44 -11.73
C TYR A 30 -1.25 -7.03 -12.99
N LEU A 31 -2.55 -6.75 -12.85
CA LEU A 31 -3.39 -6.41 -14.01
C LEU A 31 -2.98 -5.07 -14.63
N THR A 32 -2.71 -4.07 -13.79
CA THR A 32 -2.26 -2.74 -14.24
C THR A 32 -0.90 -2.83 -14.93
N GLU A 33 0.10 -3.41 -14.26
CA GLU A 33 1.45 -3.55 -14.80
C GLU A 33 1.43 -4.39 -16.08
N ARG A 34 0.60 -5.44 -16.15
CA ARG A 34 0.40 -6.22 -17.37
C ARG A 34 -0.16 -5.41 -18.52
N SER A 35 -1.16 -4.58 -18.26
CA SER A 35 -1.71 -3.71 -19.30
C SER A 35 -0.65 -2.73 -19.82
N GLU A 36 0.12 -2.09 -18.93
CA GLU A 36 1.18 -1.16 -19.31
C GLU A 36 2.29 -1.86 -20.09
N ARG A 37 2.74 -3.04 -19.65
CA ARG A 37 3.81 -3.80 -20.31
C ARG A 37 3.40 -4.27 -21.70
N ILE A 38 2.17 -4.75 -21.89
CA ILE A 38 1.65 -5.12 -23.21
C ILE A 38 1.55 -3.88 -24.12
N SER A 39 1.07 -2.75 -23.60
CA SER A 39 1.02 -1.51 -24.38
C SER A 39 2.42 -1.07 -24.83
N SER A 40 3.39 -1.09 -23.91
CA SER A 40 4.78 -0.72 -24.20
C SER A 40 5.46 -1.64 -25.22
N LEU A 41 5.20 -2.96 -25.16
CA LEU A 41 5.68 -3.92 -26.15
C LEU A 41 5.11 -3.63 -27.54
N ARG A 42 3.79 -3.38 -27.62
CA ARG A 42 3.12 -3.10 -28.89
C ARG A 42 3.59 -1.78 -29.52
N GLU A 43 3.89 -0.77 -28.71
CA GLU A 43 4.50 0.47 -29.18
C GLU A 43 5.89 0.22 -29.77
N LEU A 44 6.69 -0.62 -29.11
CA LEU A 44 8.02 -1.01 -29.59
C LEU A 44 7.94 -1.79 -30.91
N GLU A 45 7.05 -2.78 -31.02
CA GLU A 45 6.81 -3.55 -32.26
C GLU A 45 6.46 -2.65 -33.45
N LYS A 46 5.61 -1.66 -33.21
CA LYS A 46 5.20 -0.69 -34.23
C LYS A 46 6.36 0.20 -34.67
N ALA A 47 7.25 0.57 -33.74
CA ALA A 47 8.41 1.41 -34.04
C ALA A 47 9.51 0.66 -34.80
N THR A 48 9.70 -0.64 -34.53
CA THR A 48 10.71 -1.47 -35.21
C THR A 48 10.18 -2.25 -36.42
N ILE A 49 8.87 -2.23 -36.68
CA ILE A 49 8.22 -3.02 -37.75
C ILE A 49 8.58 -4.51 -37.61
N SER A 50 8.65 -4.99 -36.37
CA SER A 50 9.06 -6.35 -36.03
C SER A 50 8.14 -6.90 -34.96
N ASP A 51 7.73 -8.14 -35.10
CA ASP A 51 7.02 -8.86 -34.03
C ASP A 51 8.02 -9.20 -32.90
N LEU A 52 7.72 -8.76 -31.68
CA LEU A 52 8.53 -9.03 -30.49
C LEU A 52 7.95 -10.15 -29.64
N SER A 53 6.87 -10.80 -30.08
CA SER A 53 6.35 -12.01 -29.46
C SER A 53 7.39 -13.13 -29.45
N ASN A 54 7.46 -13.88 -28.34
CA ASN A 54 8.46 -14.90 -28.05
C ASN A 54 9.92 -14.44 -28.09
N THR A 55 10.19 -13.12 -28.05
CA THR A 55 11.56 -12.62 -27.92
C THR A 55 12.01 -12.54 -26.46
N LYS A 56 13.32 -12.38 -26.24
CA LYS A 56 13.89 -12.10 -24.91
C LYS A 56 13.29 -10.83 -24.29
N ILE A 57 12.80 -9.88 -25.10
CA ILE A 57 12.21 -8.62 -24.64
C ILE A 57 10.84 -8.88 -24.00
N GLU A 58 9.99 -9.73 -24.61
CA GLU A 58 8.71 -10.13 -24.01
C GLU A 58 8.93 -10.88 -22.69
N SER A 59 9.91 -11.78 -22.65
CA SER A 59 10.26 -12.54 -21.45
C SER A 59 10.76 -11.63 -20.31
N ALA A 60 11.57 -10.61 -20.64
CA ALA A 60 12.00 -9.60 -19.68
C ALA A 60 10.82 -8.78 -19.13
N HIS A 61 9.84 -8.43 -19.97
CA HIS A 61 8.63 -7.74 -19.51
C HIS A 61 7.80 -8.63 -18.57
N LYS A 62 7.64 -9.92 -18.90
CA LYS A 62 6.98 -10.90 -18.02
C LYS A 62 7.66 -11.02 -16.66
N PHE A 63 8.99 -11.08 -16.66
CA PHE A 63 9.77 -11.12 -15.42
C PHE A 63 9.61 -9.84 -14.60
N ALA A 64 9.71 -8.66 -15.22
CA ALA A 64 9.53 -7.37 -14.56
C ALA A 64 8.14 -7.27 -13.88
N MET A 65 7.07 -7.67 -14.57
CA MET A 65 5.73 -7.71 -13.99
C MET A 65 5.66 -8.53 -12.71
N ILE A 66 6.20 -9.76 -12.75
CA ILE A 66 6.17 -10.67 -11.61
C ILE A 66 6.95 -10.07 -10.44
N VAL A 67 8.15 -9.56 -10.70
CA VAL A 67 8.99 -8.96 -9.66
C VAL A 67 8.31 -7.75 -9.02
N VAL A 68 7.79 -6.81 -9.82
CA VAL A 68 7.11 -5.60 -9.31
C VAL A 68 5.89 -5.98 -8.48
N THR A 69 5.06 -6.91 -8.96
CA THR A 69 3.86 -7.37 -8.25
C THR A 69 4.21 -8.01 -6.90
N VAL A 70 5.22 -8.89 -6.88
CA VAL A 70 5.67 -9.56 -5.65
C VAL A 70 6.25 -8.55 -4.67
N VAL A 71 7.09 -7.63 -5.13
CA VAL A 71 7.70 -6.60 -4.28
C VAL A 71 6.64 -5.69 -3.66
N ASP A 72 5.64 -5.25 -4.43
CA ASP A 72 4.55 -4.40 -3.95
C ASP A 72 3.74 -5.06 -2.83
N VAL A 73 3.43 -6.34 -2.99
CA VAL A 73 2.62 -7.09 -2.03
C VAL A 73 3.41 -7.42 -0.76
N VAL A 74 4.69 -7.76 -0.90
CA VAL A 74 5.58 -7.97 0.24
C VAL A 74 5.77 -6.65 1.00
N ALA A 75 6.02 -5.55 0.30
CA ALA A 75 6.23 -4.23 0.91
C ALA A 75 4.98 -3.75 1.68
N SER A 76 3.80 -3.83 1.07
CA SER A 76 2.54 -3.46 1.72
C SER A 76 2.21 -4.38 2.91
N SER A 77 2.48 -5.68 2.81
CA SER A 77 2.29 -6.63 3.92
C SER A 77 3.21 -6.33 5.11
N ILE A 78 4.50 -6.07 4.84
CA ILE A 78 5.47 -5.68 5.89
C ILE A 78 5.03 -4.38 6.54
N THR A 79 4.60 -3.40 5.74
CA THR A 79 4.12 -2.10 6.24
C THR A 79 2.93 -2.29 7.18
N ALA A 80 1.95 -3.08 6.78
CA ALA A 80 0.77 -3.34 7.60
C ALA A 80 1.11 -4.10 8.90
N PHE A 81 2.02 -5.07 8.84
CA PHE A 81 2.53 -5.75 10.04
C PHE A 81 3.25 -4.78 10.99
N PHE A 82 4.07 -3.87 10.45
CA PHE A 82 4.77 -2.85 11.21
C PHE A 82 3.80 -1.89 11.93
N LEU A 83 2.68 -1.53 11.29
CA LEU A 83 1.62 -0.72 11.89
C LEU A 83 0.90 -1.41 13.06
N LEU A 84 0.81 -2.75 13.01
CA LEU A 84 0.19 -3.57 14.07
C LEU A 84 1.15 -3.89 15.22
N LEU A 85 2.46 -3.71 15.03
CA LEU A 85 3.50 -4.03 16.00
C LEU A 85 3.26 -3.43 17.41
N PRO A 86 2.82 -2.15 17.55
CA PRO A 86 2.54 -1.57 18.87
C PRO A 86 1.43 -2.30 19.66
N PHE A 87 0.51 -2.97 18.95
CA PHE A 87 -0.56 -3.74 19.58
C PHE A 87 -0.10 -5.09 20.15
N LEU A 88 1.06 -5.64 19.73
CA LEU A 88 1.62 -6.83 20.39
C LEU A 88 2.10 -6.51 21.83
N PHE A 89 2.44 -5.25 22.09
CA PHE A 89 2.92 -4.79 23.41
C PHE A 89 1.80 -4.33 24.35
N THR A 90 0.53 -4.55 24.01
CA THR A 90 -0.62 -4.21 24.89
C THR A 90 -0.62 -4.98 26.20
N ARG A 91 0.21 -6.03 26.34
CA ARG A 91 0.41 -6.72 27.61
C ARG A 91 1.23 -5.90 28.62
N PHE A 92 2.09 -5.00 28.14
CA PHE A 92 2.98 -4.17 28.96
C PHE A 92 2.51 -2.71 29.08
N PHE A 93 1.80 -2.19 28.08
CA PHE A 93 1.32 -0.80 28.03
C PHE A 93 -0.20 -0.70 28.01
N ASN A 94 -0.73 0.44 28.48
CA ASN A 94 -2.16 0.74 28.39
C ASN A 94 -2.58 0.80 26.90
N ILE A 95 -3.69 0.15 26.55
CA ILE A 95 -4.20 0.07 25.17
C ILE A 95 -4.31 1.44 24.49
N ARG A 96 -4.65 2.49 25.24
CA ARG A 96 -4.73 3.87 24.72
C ARG A 96 -3.39 4.36 24.16
N ILE A 97 -2.28 4.04 24.81
CA ILE A 97 -0.94 4.43 24.38
C ILE A 97 -0.58 3.69 23.08
N CYS A 98 -0.87 2.39 23.01
CA CYS A 98 -0.67 1.61 21.79
C CYS A 98 -1.44 2.20 20.60
N TYR A 99 -2.69 2.64 20.82
CA TYR A 99 -3.47 3.33 19.79
C TYR A 99 -2.80 4.62 19.30
N TYR A 100 -2.36 5.50 20.21
CA TYR A 100 -1.68 6.74 19.82
C TYR A 100 -0.37 6.47 19.06
N ILE A 101 0.40 5.47 19.49
CA ILE A 101 1.65 5.09 18.84
C ILE A 101 1.38 4.54 17.42
N SER A 102 0.45 3.59 17.27
CA SER A 102 0.10 3.07 15.94
C SER A 102 -0.46 4.16 15.02
N PHE A 103 -1.29 5.06 15.54
CA PHE A 103 -1.82 6.18 14.78
C PHE A 103 -0.70 7.12 14.30
N ALA A 104 0.20 7.50 15.19
CA ALA A 104 1.37 8.31 14.83
C ALA A 104 2.24 7.59 13.80
N LEU A 105 2.47 6.28 13.98
CA LEU A 105 3.26 5.45 13.08
C LEU A 105 2.65 5.38 11.67
N SER A 106 1.32 5.24 11.56
CA SER A 106 0.61 5.26 10.28
C SER A 106 0.80 6.59 9.56
N PHE A 107 0.65 7.72 10.25
CA PHE A 107 0.83 9.04 9.64
C PHE A 107 2.29 9.32 9.25
N VAL A 108 3.24 8.91 10.07
CA VAL A 108 4.68 8.99 9.75
C VAL A 108 4.99 8.14 8.51
N THR A 109 4.44 6.93 8.44
CA THR A 109 4.63 6.04 7.28
C THR A 109 4.02 6.65 6.01
N LEU A 110 2.80 7.17 6.08
CA LEU A 110 2.17 7.89 4.96
C LEU A 110 3.00 9.09 4.50
N PHE A 111 3.51 9.87 5.44
CA PHE A 111 4.35 11.02 5.13
C PHE A 111 5.67 10.59 4.47
N LEU A 112 6.34 9.55 4.99
CA LEU A 112 7.55 8.98 4.40
C LEU A 112 7.31 8.43 3.00
N LEU A 113 6.19 7.72 2.78
CA LEU A 113 5.80 7.24 1.46
C LEU A 113 5.58 8.41 0.49
N GLY A 114 4.91 9.47 0.95
CA GLY A 114 4.68 10.68 0.14
C GLY A 114 5.97 11.41 -0.20
N ILE A 115 6.92 11.48 0.75
CA ILE A 115 8.28 12.00 0.52
C ILE A 115 9.00 11.16 -0.54
N PHE A 116 8.96 9.83 -0.41
CA PHE A 116 9.62 8.91 -1.32
C PHE A 116 9.09 9.07 -2.75
N LEU A 117 7.77 9.10 -2.91
CA LEU A 117 7.12 9.29 -4.19
C LEU A 117 7.44 10.68 -4.79
N GLY A 118 7.43 11.73 -3.97
CA GLY A 118 7.79 13.08 -4.40
C GLY A 118 9.22 13.18 -4.93
N ARG A 119 10.16 12.47 -4.29
CA ARG A 119 11.57 12.40 -4.75
C ARG A 119 11.69 11.70 -6.11
N ILE A 120 10.93 10.65 -6.34
CA ILE A 120 10.96 9.88 -7.60
C ILE A 120 10.30 10.67 -8.73
N SER A 121 9.16 11.32 -8.45
CA SER A 121 8.42 12.14 -9.42
C SER A 121 9.07 13.50 -9.72
N LYS A 122 10.22 13.82 -9.12
CA LYS A 122 10.89 15.14 -9.20
C LYS A 122 9.97 16.30 -8.80
N GLU A 123 8.98 16.04 -7.96
CA GLU A 123 8.10 17.07 -7.37
C GLU A 123 8.69 17.59 -6.06
N ASN A 124 8.10 18.65 -5.51
CA ASN A 124 8.47 19.14 -4.20
C ASN A 124 8.10 18.11 -3.12
N ILE A 125 9.13 17.49 -2.53
CA ILE A 125 9.07 16.38 -1.57
C ILE A 125 8.11 16.68 -0.41
N ILE A 126 8.16 17.90 0.12
CA ILE A 126 7.33 18.34 1.26
C ILE A 126 5.86 18.41 0.86
N ILE A 127 5.56 18.91 -0.35
CA ILE A 127 4.20 19.01 -0.85
C ILE A 127 3.61 17.62 -1.08
N SER A 128 4.40 16.69 -1.63
CA SER A 128 3.97 15.31 -1.84
C SER A 128 3.66 14.59 -0.51
N GLY A 129 4.54 14.74 0.49
CA GLY A 129 4.29 14.24 1.84
C GLY A 129 3.02 14.83 2.47
N ALA A 130 2.85 16.14 2.37
CA ALA A 130 1.66 16.83 2.89
C ALA A 130 0.37 16.36 2.20
N LYS A 131 0.36 16.17 0.88
CA LYS A 131 -0.79 15.63 0.11
C LYS A 131 -1.21 14.25 0.66
N MET A 132 -0.25 13.36 0.93
CA MET A 132 -0.56 12.03 1.49
C MET A 132 -1.11 12.11 2.92
N VAL A 133 -0.58 12.99 3.77
CA VAL A 133 -1.13 13.19 5.11
C VAL A 133 -2.55 13.74 5.06
N VAL A 134 -2.82 14.70 4.18
CA VAL A 134 -4.18 15.24 3.96
C VAL A 134 -5.14 14.14 3.50
N ALA A 135 -4.71 13.28 2.56
CA ALA A 135 -5.50 12.12 2.14
C ALA A 135 -5.81 11.17 3.31
N GLY A 136 -4.83 10.92 4.19
CA GLY A 136 -5.02 10.15 5.42
C GLY A 136 -6.04 10.79 6.38
N ILE A 137 -5.94 12.11 6.61
CA ILE A 137 -6.90 12.85 7.45
C ILE A 137 -8.31 12.75 6.87
N VAL A 138 -8.46 12.96 5.55
CA VAL A 138 -9.77 12.85 4.86
C VAL A 138 -10.34 11.45 5.01
N SER A 139 -9.52 10.40 4.85
CA SER A 139 -9.95 9.01 5.04
C SER A 139 -10.45 8.73 6.46
N VAL A 140 -9.76 9.24 7.48
CA VAL A 140 -10.20 9.14 8.88
C VAL A 140 -11.51 9.88 9.11
N LEU A 141 -11.64 11.11 8.58
CA LEU A 141 -12.87 11.90 8.70
C LEU A 141 -14.08 11.19 8.07
N ILE A 142 -13.92 10.61 6.88
CA ILE A 142 -14.96 9.83 6.21
C ILE A 142 -15.33 8.61 7.06
N SER A 143 -14.33 7.91 7.60
CA SER A 143 -14.54 6.72 8.43
C SER A 143 -15.31 7.04 9.71
N VAL A 144 -14.96 8.15 10.39
CA VAL A 144 -15.66 8.63 11.59
C VAL A 144 -17.08 9.11 11.25
N LEU A 145 -17.28 9.75 10.10
CA LEU A 145 -18.61 10.18 9.68
C LEU A 145 -19.53 8.98 9.43
N LEU A 146 -19.00 7.93 8.78
CA LEU A 146 -19.72 6.70 8.51
C LEU A 146 -20.10 5.97 9.81
N ILE A 147 -19.15 5.84 10.75
CA ILE A 147 -19.40 5.15 12.02
C ILE A 147 -20.38 5.89 12.93
N ARG A 148 -20.47 7.23 12.82
CA ARG A 148 -21.35 8.07 13.64
C ARG A 148 -22.81 8.02 13.20
N ASN A 149 -23.07 7.70 11.93
CA ASN A 149 -24.41 7.70 11.36
C ASN A 149 -25.11 6.32 11.45
N PHE A 150 -24.42 5.33 12.02
CA PHE A 150 -24.91 4.00 12.39
C PHE A 150 -24.84 3.82 13.90
#